data_AF-A0A966ERV2-F1
#
_entry.id   AF-A0A966ERV2-F1
#
_cell.length_a   1.000
_cell.length_b   1.000
_cell.length_c   1.000
_cell.angle_alpha   90.00
_cell.angle_beta   90.00
_cell.angle_gamma   90.00
#
_symmetry.space_group_name_H-M   'P 1'
#
loop_
_entity.id
_entity.type
_entity.pdbx_description
1 polymer ?
#
loop_
_entity_poly.entity_id
_entity_poly.type
_entity_poly.pdbx_seq_one_letter_code
_entity_poly.pdbx_strand_id
1 'polypeptide(L)'
;MITLGIIAIVILAGIAVIATMRGRQADEAVGILSSETKKRDTASSALGSEAELSGKQVEKAAALERKASSQQLVLAANSAPPAPYVPPDPDVIGVSRRQFFNRSLILMMQIGLGGFGAACIAFLWPEVGGGFGSAIKVGLVSDLLADIRSNNGFLYKAEGRMWLTEYPNGAVEKARASYSPPELAGMEAGLTLGLDGGVLALYQKCPHLGCRVPECGTSQWFECPCHGSQYNRGGEKRGGPAPRGMDRFAMSIGSDGSLTVDTGTIVQGPPIGTNTTGQEAEGPNCIGQSSH
;
A
#
# COMPACT_ATOMS: atom_id res chain seq x y z
N MET A 1 26.61 2.15 -0.78
CA MET A 1 25.54 3.17 -0.86
C MET A 1 24.55 3.04 0.29
N ILE A 2 23.94 1.86 0.50
CA ILE A 2 22.93 1.65 1.57
C ILE A 2 23.51 1.78 3.00
N THR A 3 24.71 1.25 3.24
CA THR A 3 25.39 1.32 4.55
C THR A 3 25.73 2.75 4.99
N LEU A 4 26.10 3.60 4.05
CA LEU A 4 26.37 5.02 4.30
C LEU A 4 25.09 5.79 4.66
N GLY A 5 23.96 5.43 4.05
CA GLY A 5 22.65 6.01 4.36
C GLY A 5 22.19 5.69 5.80
N ILE A 6 22.40 4.45 6.25
CA ILE A 6 22.05 4.04 7.61
C ILE A 6 22.89 4.79 8.65
N ILE A 7 24.20 4.92 8.43
CA ILE A 7 25.10 5.65 9.33
C ILE A 7 24.68 7.12 9.43
N ALA A 8 24.33 7.76 8.31
CA ALA A 8 23.89 9.16 8.30
C ALA A 8 22.59 9.37 9.10
N ILE A 9 21.62 8.45 8.99
CA ILE A 9 20.35 8.52 9.72
C ILE A 9 20.58 8.36 11.23
N VAL A 10 21.43 7.41 11.63
CA VAL A 10 21.76 7.17 13.05
C VAL A 10 22.46 8.38 13.66
N ILE A 11 23.39 9.00 12.93
CA ILE A 11 24.09 10.22 13.37
C ILE A 11 23.10 11.39 13.51
N LEU A 12 22.21 11.60 12.53
CA LEU A 12 21.22 12.67 12.59
C LEU A 12 20.22 12.48 13.74
N ALA A 13 19.78 11.24 14.00
CA ALA A 13 18.93 10.91 15.13
C ALA A 13 19.65 11.19 16.47
N GLY A 14 20.92 10.81 16.58
CA GLY A 14 21.74 11.10 17.77
C GLY A 14 21.92 12.60 18.00
N ILE A 15 22.19 13.38 16.95
CA ILE A 15 22.31 14.84 17.02
C ILE A 15 20.99 15.47 17.46
N ALA A 16 19.85 15.02 16.93
CA ALA A 16 18.52 15.53 17.32
C ALA A 16 18.22 15.26 18.81
N VAL A 17 18.54 14.06 19.31
CA VAL A 17 18.39 13.73 20.73
C VAL A 17 19.29 14.63 21.59
N ILE A 18 20.56 14.79 21.23
CA ILE A 18 21.49 15.66 21.99
C ILE A 18 21.05 17.14 21.94
N ALA A 19 20.57 17.61 20.79
CA ALA A 19 20.09 18.98 20.62
C ALA A 19 18.84 19.27 21.47
N THR A 20 17.95 18.27 21.64
CA THR A 20 16.78 18.39 22.52
C THR A 20 17.11 18.22 24.01
N MET A 21 18.24 17.60 24.34
CA MET A 21 18.73 17.45 25.71
C MET A 21 19.55 18.65 26.22
N ARG A 22 20.17 19.45 25.34
CA ARG A 22 20.85 20.69 25.75
C ARG A 22 19.81 21.69 26.26
N GLY A 23 19.79 21.84 27.58
CA GLY A 23 18.83 22.67 28.30
C GLY A 23 18.72 24.07 27.69
N ARG A 24 17.50 24.41 27.23
CA ARG A 24 17.13 25.81 27.01
C ARG A 24 17.27 26.52 28.35
N GLN A 25 18.23 27.44 28.45
CA GLN A 25 18.25 28.46 29.50
C GLN A 25 16.85 29.08 29.56
N ALA A 26 16.16 28.86 30.67
CA ALA A 26 14.80 29.29 30.91
C ALA A 26 14.75 30.66 31.59
N ASP A 27 15.79 31.50 31.41
CA ASP A 27 15.90 32.78 32.10
C ASP A 27 15.34 33.98 31.33
N GLU A 28 14.77 33.78 30.14
CA GLU A 28 14.21 34.90 29.35
C GLU A 28 12.83 34.60 28.78
N ALA A 29 11.90 34.19 29.65
CA ALA A 29 10.48 34.08 29.33
C ALA A 29 9.65 35.00 30.23
N VAL A 30 10.09 36.24 30.42
CA VAL A 30 9.21 37.33 30.87
C VAL A 30 8.65 37.96 29.60
N GLY A 31 7.36 37.72 29.32
CA GLY A 31 6.67 38.21 28.13
C GLY A 31 6.64 39.73 28.07
N ILE A 32 7.56 40.32 27.31
CA ILE A 32 7.51 41.74 26.96
C ILE A 32 6.61 41.85 25.73
N LEU A 33 5.40 42.37 25.89
CA LEU A 33 4.53 42.68 24.76
C LEU A 33 5.24 43.70 23.84
N SER A 34 5.24 43.43 22.53
CA SER A 34 5.83 44.34 21.55
C SER A 34 5.11 45.70 21.60
N SER A 35 5.85 46.77 21.33
CA SER A 35 5.30 48.14 21.30
C SER A 35 4.20 48.31 20.24
N GLU A 36 4.20 47.45 19.22
CA GLU A 36 3.17 47.36 18.19
C GLU A 36 1.84 46.84 18.76
N THR A 37 1.87 45.79 19.58
CA THR A 37 0.67 45.23 20.21
C THR A 37 0.02 46.24 21.16
N LYS A 38 0.83 46.98 21.93
CA LYS A 38 0.34 48.06 22.80
C LYS A 38 -0.30 49.23 22.02
N LYS A 39 0.19 49.52 20.81
CA LYS A 39 -0.35 50.61 19.96
C LYS A 39 -1.66 50.25 19.27
N ARG A 40 -1.92 48.97 18.97
CA ARG A 40 -3.19 48.55 18.36
C ARG A 40 -4.33 48.54 19.36
N ASP A 41 -4.07 48.15 20.60
CA ASP A 41 -5.08 48.18 21.67
C ASP A 41 -5.54 49.61 22.01
N THR A 42 -4.66 50.61 21.88
CA THR A 42 -5.02 52.01 22.13
C THR A 42 -5.72 52.70 20.95
N ALA A 43 -5.65 52.13 19.74
CA ALA A 43 -6.19 52.74 18.52
C ALA A 43 -7.65 52.36 18.21
N SER A 44 -8.24 51.41 18.94
CA SER A 44 -9.66 51.07 18.78
C SER A 44 -10.56 52.07 19.53
N SER A 45 -10.71 53.27 18.96
CA SER A 45 -11.80 54.16 19.37
C SER A 45 -12.40 54.86 18.16
N ALA A 46 -13.48 54.30 17.60
CA ALA A 46 -14.48 55.07 16.88
C ALA A 46 -15.75 54.22 16.70
N LEU A 47 -16.86 54.68 17.30
CA LEU A 47 -18.11 55.05 16.62
C LEU A 47 -19.07 55.63 17.67
N GLY A 48 -19.64 56.78 17.37
CA GLY A 48 -20.35 57.65 18.30
C GLY A 48 -21.88 57.54 18.28
N SER A 49 -22.47 58.29 19.22
CA SER A 49 -23.82 58.85 19.35
C SER A 49 -25.03 57.92 19.17
N GLU A 50 -25.71 57.58 20.28
CA GLU A 50 -26.97 58.19 20.74
C GLU A 50 -27.38 57.60 22.10
N ALA A 51 -28.38 58.21 22.72
CA ALA A 51 -28.72 58.16 24.14
C ALA A 51 -29.32 56.82 24.63
N GLU A 52 -28.46 55.82 24.83
CA GLU A 52 -28.65 54.76 25.82
C GLU A 52 -27.32 54.61 26.58
N LEU A 53 -27.39 54.24 27.87
CA LEU A 53 -26.21 54.03 28.73
C LEU A 53 -25.11 53.32 27.93
N SER A 54 -24.05 54.05 27.56
CA SER A 54 -23.05 53.46 26.67
C SER A 54 -22.40 52.27 27.38
N GLY A 55 -22.00 51.23 26.66
CA GLY A 55 -21.31 50.08 27.26
C GLY A 55 -20.14 50.50 28.16
N LYS A 56 -19.46 51.61 27.85
CA LYS A 56 -18.40 52.19 28.71
C LYS A 56 -18.90 52.69 30.06
N GLN A 57 -20.13 53.21 30.14
CA GLN A 57 -20.73 53.65 31.41
C GLN A 57 -21.20 52.46 32.25
N VAL A 58 -21.74 51.42 31.62
CA VAL A 58 -22.09 50.16 32.31
C VAL A 58 -20.84 49.45 32.82
N GLU A 59 -19.78 49.38 32.02
CA GLU A 59 -18.50 48.83 32.45
C GLU A 59 -17.85 49.65 33.56
N LYS A 60 -17.95 50.99 33.49
CA LYS A 60 -17.44 51.87 34.56
C LYS A 60 -18.24 51.69 35.86
N ALA A 61 -19.56 51.53 35.78
CA ALA A 61 -20.41 51.26 36.94
C ALA A 61 -20.10 49.88 37.53
N ALA A 62 -20.03 48.82 36.72
CA ALA A 62 -19.65 47.48 37.15
C ALA A 62 -18.21 47.43 37.70
N ALA A 63 -17.29 48.22 37.16
CA ALA A 63 -15.93 48.36 37.70
C ALA A 63 -15.93 49.06 39.06
N LEU A 64 -16.74 50.10 39.26
CA LEU A 64 -16.90 50.78 40.55
C LEU A 64 -17.56 49.86 41.58
N GLU A 65 -18.55 49.06 41.18
CA GLU A 65 -19.25 48.11 42.05
C GLU A 65 -18.34 46.94 42.45
N ARG A 66 -17.57 46.39 41.51
CA ARG A 66 -16.50 45.41 41.81
C ARG A 66 -15.45 46.01 42.73
N LYS A 67 -15.07 47.28 42.55
CA LYS A 67 -14.10 47.98 43.42
C LYS A 67 -14.63 48.21 44.84
N ALA A 68 -15.91 48.56 44.97
CA ALA A 68 -16.58 48.71 46.27
C ALA A 68 -16.73 47.35 46.99
N SER A 69 -17.18 46.32 46.26
CA SER A 69 -17.29 44.94 46.77
C SER A 69 -15.92 44.37 47.18
N SER A 70 -14.87 44.63 46.40
CA SER A 70 -13.50 44.21 46.75
C SER A 70 -12.91 44.99 47.93
N GLN A 71 -13.24 46.28 48.11
CA GLN A 71 -12.88 47.00 49.34
C GLN A 71 -13.55 46.40 50.58
N GLN A 72 -14.79 45.92 50.45
CA GLN A 72 -15.51 45.29 51.55
C GLN A 72 -14.99 43.87 51.87
N LEU A 73 -14.48 43.14 50.88
CA LEU A 73 -13.83 41.82 51.06
C LEU A 73 -12.42 41.91 51.67
N VAL A 74 -11.70 43.03 51.49
CA VAL A 74 -10.33 43.19 51.98
C VAL A 74 -10.26 43.54 53.49
N LEU A 75 -11.36 44.03 54.08
CA LEU A 75 -11.40 44.42 55.50
C LEU A 75 -11.52 43.24 56.48
N ALA A 76 -11.64 42.00 55.98
CA ALA A 76 -11.78 40.81 56.81
C ALA A 76 -10.63 39.80 56.59
N ALA A 77 -9.39 40.19 56.92
CA ALA A 77 -8.37 39.24 57.36
C ALA A 77 -7.19 39.99 57.99
N ASN A 78 -6.81 39.61 59.21
CA ASN A 78 -5.44 39.76 59.69
C ASN A 78 -4.54 38.88 58.80
N SER A 79 -4.18 39.38 57.62
CA SER A 79 -3.26 38.70 56.72
C SER A 79 -1.85 38.87 57.28
N ALA A 80 -1.32 37.79 57.87
CA ALA A 80 0.12 37.67 58.08
C ALA A 80 0.85 38.00 56.76
N PRO A 81 2.05 38.62 56.82
CA PRO A 81 2.82 38.93 55.63
C PRO A 81 2.93 37.68 54.76
N PRO A 82 2.72 37.79 53.43
CA PRO A 82 2.88 36.65 52.54
C PRO A 82 4.29 36.08 52.78
N ALA A 83 4.35 34.81 53.18
CA ALA A 83 5.63 34.16 53.42
C ALA A 83 6.49 34.33 52.15
N PRO A 84 7.76 34.73 52.29
CA PRO A 84 8.64 34.88 51.14
C PRO A 84 8.67 33.56 50.38
N TYR A 85 8.41 33.62 49.07
CA TYR A 85 8.46 32.45 48.21
C TYR A 85 9.88 31.88 48.25
N VAL A 86 10.04 30.76 48.94
CA VAL A 86 11.27 29.98 48.89
C VAL A 86 11.10 29.02 47.71
N PRO A 87 11.89 29.13 46.64
CA PRO A 87 11.85 28.17 45.56
C PRO A 87 12.12 26.79 46.15
N PRO A 88 11.27 25.78 45.88
CA PRO A 88 11.51 24.43 46.33
C PRO A 88 12.89 23.94 45.86
N ASP A 89 13.61 23.27 46.76
CA ASP A 89 14.93 22.73 46.49
C ASP A 89 14.91 21.84 45.21
N PRO A 90 15.70 22.16 44.17
CA PRO A 90 15.71 21.43 42.92
C PRO A 90 16.04 19.94 43.09
N ASP A 91 16.74 19.56 44.17
CA ASP A 91 17.11 18.17 44.43
C ASP A 91 15.95 17.33 45.01
N VAL A 92 14.90 17.98 45.55
CA VAL A 92 13.72 17.32 46.12
C VAL A 92 12.63 17.09 45.06
N ILE A 93 12.58 17.92 44.01
CA ILE A 93 11.62 17.81 42.90
C ILE A 93 12.31 17.14 41.71
N GLY A 94 12.56 15.83 41.79
CA GLY A 94 13.31 15.10 40.75
C GLY A 94 12.77 15.28 39.31
N VAL A 95 11.45 15.35 39.12
CA VAL A 95 10.83 15.68 37.82
C VAL A 95 9.61 16.59 38.05
N SER A 96 9.63 17.78 37.46
CA SER A 96 8.46 18.67 37.49
C SER A 96 7.30 18.11 36.65
N ARG A 97 6.05 18.44 37.01
CA ARG A 97 4.85 18.06 36.23
C ARG A 97 4.98 18.44 34.75
N ARG A 98 5.51 19.63 34.47
CA ARG A 98 5.72 20.12 33.09
C ARG A 98 6.75 19.28 32.34
N GLN A 99 7.84 18.86 32.99
CA GLN A 99 8.82 17.95 32.39
C GLN A 99 8.23 16.57 32.14
N PHE A 100 7.44 16.02 33.07
CA PHE A 100 6.74 14.76 32.86
C PHE A 100 5.84 14.83 31.62
N PHE A 101 4.92 15.79 31.56
CA PHE A 101 3.99 15.92 30.42
C PHE A 101 4.71 16.18 29.10
N ASN A 102 5.71 17.07 29.06
CA ASN A 102 6.46 17.33 27.83
C ASN A 102 7.24 16.10 27.37
N ARG A 103 7.88 15.36 28.28
CA ARG A 103 8.61 14.12 27.96
C ARG A 103 7.66 13.04 27.47
N SER A 104 6.52 12.85 28.12
CA SER A 104 5.51 11.88 27.69
C SER A 104 4.93 12.22 26.32
N LEU A 105 4.64 13.49 26.05
CA LEU A 105 4.08 13.94 24.77
C LEU A 105 5.08 13.76 23.63
N ILE A 106 6.35 14.10 23.86
CA ILE A 106 7.42 13.86 22.88
C ILE A 106 7.64 12.35 22.69
N LEU A 107 7.68 11.57 23.76
CA LEU A 107 7.88 10.12 23.68
C LEU A 107 6.77 9.44 22.87
N MET A 108 5.50 9.78 23.15
CA MET A 108 4.36 9.27 22.40
C MET A 108 4.43 9.66 20.92
N MET A 109 4.77 10.91 20.62
CA MET A 109 4.97 11.39 19.25
C MET A 109 6.08 10.62 18.53
N GLN A 110 7.22 10.38 19.19
CA GLN A 110 8.35 9.64 18.61
C GLN A 110 8.03 8.16 18.38
N ILE A 111 7.34 7.51 19.32
CA ILE A 111 6.89 6.11 19.12
C ILE A 111 5.89 6.04 17.97
N GLY A 112 4.94 6.99 17.88
CA GLY A 112 3.96 7.06 16.81
C GLY A 112 4.61 7.27 15.43
N LEU A 113 5.47 8.29 15.29
CA LEU A 113 6.18 8.56 14.04
C LEU A 113 7.17 7.45 13.68
N GLY A 114 7.86 6.88 14.67
CA GLY A 114 8.77 5.76 14.46
C GLY A 114 8.04 4.52 13.96
N GLY A 115 6.90 4.17 14.57
CA GLY A 115 6.06 3.06 14.14
C GLY A 115 5.49 3.26 12.72
N PHE A 116 4.98 4.47 12.43
CA PHE A 116 4.49 4.80 11.08
C PHE A 116 5.62 4.76 10.04
N GLY A 117 6.78 5.34 10.35
CA GLY A 117 7.95 5.31 9.47
C GLY A 117 8.44 3.89 9.20
N ALA A 118 8.47 3.03 10.21
CA ALA A 118 8.79 1.61 10.05
C ALA A 118 7.78 0.90 9.15
N ALA A 119 6.47 1.18 9.29
CA ALA A 119 5.44 0.61 8.42
C ALA A 119 5.58 1.07 6.96
N CYS A 120 5.89 2.35 6.71
CA CYS A 120 6.15 2.84 5.36
C CYS A 120 7.37 2.19 4.72
N ILE A 121 8.45 2.02 5.49
CA ILE A 121 9.65 1.32 5.01
C ILE A 121 9.31 -0.14 4.72
N ALA A 122 8.60 -0.83 5.61
CA ALA A 122 8.19 -2.21 5.40
C ALA A 122 7.32 -2.38 4.15
N PHE A 123 6.41 -1.44 3.89
CA PHE A 123 5.58 -1.44 2.68
C PHE A 123 6.38 -1.18 1.39
N LEU A 124 7.40 -0.33 1.44
CA LEU A 124 8.26 -0.02 0.29
C LEU A 124 9.39 -1.05 0.11
N TRP A 125 9.66 -1.86 1.13
CA TRP A 125 10.70 -2.88 1.07
C TRP A 125 10.27 -3.95 0.07
N PRO A 126 11.07 -4.23 -0.98
CA PRO A 126 10.72 -5.25 -1.94
C PRO A 126 10.66 -6.61 -1.22
N GLU A 127 9.54 -7.32 -1.37
CA GLU A 127 9.48 -8.72 -1.01
C GLU A 127 10.49 -9.47 -1.90
N VAL A 128 11.57 -9.95 -1.29
CA VAL A 128 12.59 -10.77 -1.96
C VAL A 128 12.03 -12.18 -2.13
N GLY A 129 11.12 -12.31 -3.09
CA GLY A 129 10.56 -13.59 -3.55
C GLY A 129 9.13 -13.83 -3.07
N GLY A 130 8.30 -14.29 -4.02
CA GLY A 130 6.89 -14.58 -3.80
C GLY A 130 6.00 -13.47 -4.35
N GLY A 131 5.02 -13.83 -5.18
CA GLY A 131 4.06 -12.91 -5.76
C GLY A 131 4.29 -12.56 -7.23
N PHE A 132 3.33 -11.81 -7.78
CA PHE A 132 3.28 -11.40 -9.18
C PHE A 132 4.47 -10.49 -9.54
N GLY A 133 5.15 -10.80 -10.65
CA GLY A 133 6.37 -10.14 -11.08
C GLY A 133 7.65 -10.88 -10.68
N SER A 134 7.54 -12.07 -10.08
CA SER A 134 8.67 -12.92 -9.70
C SER A 134 8.45 -14.39 -10.11
N ALA A 135 9.47 -15.23 -9.87
CA ALA A 135 9.37 -16.68 -10.03
C ALA A 135 8.58 -17.30 -8.87
N ILE A 136 7.47 -17.96 -9.20
CA ILE A 136 6.55 -18.60 -8.26
C ILE A 136 6.69 -20.12 -8.42
N LYS A 137 7.08 -20.81 -7.35
CA LYS A 137 7.04 -22.28 -7.30
C LYS A 137 5.59 -22.73 -7.13
N VAL A 138 5.02 -23.35 -8.16
CA VAL A 138 3.58 -23.67 -8.21
C VAL A 138 3.28 -25.02 -7.57
N GLY A 139 4.14 -26.02 -7.77
CA GLY A 139 3.92 -27.39 -7.27
C GLY A 139 4.52 -28.45 -8.20
N LEU A 140 4.27 -29.72 -7.92
CA LEU A 140 4.68 -30.84 -8.77
C LEU A 140 3.83 -30.91 -10.04
N VAL A 141 4.44 -31.18 -11.19
CA VAL A 141 3.70 -31.26 -12.47
C VAL A 141 2.62 -32.34 -12.43
N SER A 142 2.88 -33.49 -11.81
CA SER A 142 1.89 -34.58 -11.64
C SER A 142 0.63 -34.12 -10.93
N ASP A 143 0.78 -33.39 -9.82
CA ASP A 143 -0.32 -32.95 -8.97
C ASP A 143 -1.10 -31.85 -9.67
N LEU A 144 -0.39 -30.95 -10.37
CA LEU A 144 -1.02 -29.90 -11.17
C LEU A 144 -1.87 -30.48 -12.30
N LEU A 145 -1.42 -31.54 -12.98
CA LEU A 145 -2.21 -32.22 -14.01
C LEU A 145 -3.47 -32.86 -13.41
N ALA A 146 -3.38 -33.49 -12.24
CA ALA A 146 -4.53 -34.04 -11.55
C ALA A 146 -5.55 -32.94 -11.17
N ASP A 147 -5.07 -31.82 -10.62
CA ASP A 147 -5.89 -30.67 -10.27
C ASP A 147 -6.56 -30.04 -11.51
N ILE A 148 -5.82 -29.88 -12.62
CA ILE A 148 -6.35 -29.37 -13.88
C ILE A 148 -7.50 -30.26 -14.36
N ARG A 149 -7.31 -31.58 -14.39
CA ARG A 149 -8.33 -32.54 -14.84
C ARG A 149 -9.55 -32.55 -13.90
N SER A 150 -9.34 -32.44 -12.60
CA SER A 150 -10.41 -32.33 -11.59
C SER A 150 -11.25 -31.06 -11.79
N ASN A 151 -10.64 -29.97 -12.26
CA ASN A 151 -11.31 -28.69 -12.52
C ASN A 151 -11.69 -28.51 -14.01
N ASN A 152 -12.12 -29.59 -14.67
CA ASN A 152 -12.57 -29.58 -16.07
C ASN A 152 -11.56 -28.98 -17.06
N GLY A 153 -10.26 -29.21 -16.85
CA GLY A 153 -9.20 -28.77 -17.76
C GLY A 153 -8.64 -27.38 -17.48
N PHE A 154 -9.08 -26.69 -16.43
CA PHE A 154 -8.61 -25.35 -16.08
C PHE A 154 -8.24 -25.25 -14.60
N LEU A 155 -7.07 -24.70 -14.29
CA LEU A 155 -6.66 -24.43 -12.91
C LEU A 155 -6.24 -22.98 -12.75
N TYR A 156 -6.97 -22.23 -11.93
CA TYR A 156 -6.63 -20.84 -11.63
C TYR A 156 -5.60 -20.74 -10.51
N LYS A 157 -4.53 -19.96 -10.71
CA LYS A 157 -3.57 -19.60 -9.66
C LYS A 157 -3.57 -18.09 -9.45
N ALA A 158 -4.12 -17.65 -8.32
CA ALA A 158 -4.32 -16.23 -8.01
C ALA A 158 -3.00 -15.50 -7.79
N GLU A 159 -1.99 -16.19 -7.25
CA GLU A 159 -0.65 -15.69 -6.94
C GLU A 159 0.03 -15.15 -8.20
N GLY A 160 -0.13 -15.86 -9.32
CA GLY A 160 0.42 -15.49 -10.63
C GLY A 160 -0.57 -14.82 -11.57
N ARG A 161 -1.83 -14.61 -11.17
CA ARG A 161 -2.91 -14.13 -12.03
C ARG A 161 -2.98 -14.92 -13.35
N MET A 162 -2.88 -16.24 -13.24
CA MET A 162 -2.65 -17.12 -14.38
C MET A 162 -3.59 -18.31 -14.37
N TRP A 163 -3.82 -18.82 -15.58
CA TRP A 163 -4.48 -20.10 -15.83
C TRP A 163 -3.44 -21.14 -16.16
N LEU A 164 -3.53 -22.29 -15.49
CA LEU A 164 -2.78 -23.49 -15.84
C LEU A 164 -3.70 -24.43 -16.60
N THR A 165 -3.21 -24.94 -17.72
CA THR A 165 -3.93 -25.88 -18.58
C THR A 165 -3.02 -27.03 -18.96
N GLU A 166 -3.61 -28.18 -19.24
CA GLU A 166 -2.87 -29.34 -19.72
C GLU A 166 -2.52 -29.13 -21.20
N TYR A 167 -1.26 -29.37 -21.53
CA TYR A 167 -0.76 -29.32 -22.89
C TYR A 167 -0.48 -30.75 -23.39
N PRO A 168 -1.10 -31.20 -24.50
CA PRO A 168 -0.99 -32.59 -24.92
C PRO A 168 0.40 -32.90 -25.48
N ASN A 169 0.99 -34.02 -25.06
CA ASN A 169 2.31 -34.46 -25.50
C ASN A 169 2.44 -34.55 -27.03
N GLY A 170 1.38 -34.97 -27.73
CA GLY A 170 1.36 -35.05 -29.19
C GLY A 170 1.45 -33.70 -29.93
N ALA A 171 1.21 -32.58 -29.24
CA ALA A 171 1.29 -31.23 -29.80
C ALA A 171 2.61 -30.50 -29.46
N VAL A 172 3.52 -31.15 -28.73
CA VAL A 172 4.79 -30.53 -28.29
C VAL A 172 5.69 -30.18 -29.46
N GLU A 173 5.72 -31.01 -30.51
CA GLU A 173 6.53 -30.70 -31.69
C GLU A 173 6.02 -29.46 -32.43
N LYS A 174 4.70 -29.29 -32.51
CA LYS A 174 4.09 -28.07 -33.06
C LYS A 174 4.33 -26.86 -32.18
N ALA A 175 4.36 -27.04 -30.86
CA ALA A 175 4.76 -25.99 -29.92
C ALA A 175 6.20 -25.53 -30.19
N ARG A 176 7.16 -26.45 -30.32
CA ARG A 176 8.57 -26.12 -30.61
C ARG A 176 8.74 -25.29 -31.87
N ALA A 177 7.90 -25.53 -32.89
CA ALA A 177 7.92 -24.77 -34.13
C ALA A 177 7.25 -23.39 -34.03
N SER A 178 6.30 -23.20 -33.10
CA SER A 178 5.41 -22.03 -33.07
C SER A 178 5.62 -21.09 -31.89
N TYR A 179 6.23 -21.58 -30.80
CA TYR A 179 6.35 -20.90 -29.52
C TYR A 179 7.81 -20.62 -29.17
N SER A 180 8.02 -19.69 -28.25
CA SER A 180 9.34 -19.25 -27.82
C SER A 180 9.93 -20.17 -26.74
N PRO A 181 11.27 -20.27 -26.60
CA PRO A 181 11.89 -21.16 -25.62
C PRO A 181 11.43 -20.99 -24.15
N PRO A 182 11.22 -19.77 -23.62
CA PRO A 182 10.86 -19.59 -22.21
C PRO A 182 9.52 -20.22 -21.81
N GLU A 183 8.57 -20.35 -22.73
CA GLU A 183 7.23 -20.91 -22.46
C GLU A 183 7.14 -22.43 -22.74
N LEU A 184 8.18 -23.05 -23.31
CA LEU A 184 8.13 -24.47 -23.70
C LEU A 184 8.36 -25.44 -22.55
N ALA A 185 9.15 -25.07 -21.53
CA ALA A 185 9.61 -26.01 -20.50
C ALA A 185 8.45 -26.74 -19.78
N GLY A 186 7.36 -26.03 -19.48
CA GLY A 186 6.16 -26.63 -18.88
C GLY A 186 5.43 -27.58 -19.84
N MET A 187 5.35 -27.25 -21.13
CA MET A 187 4.70 -28.08 -22.14
C MET A 187 5.48 -29.37 -22.40
N GLU A 188 6.81 -29.28 -22.38
CA GLU A 188 7.71 -30.42 -22.57
C GLU A 188 7.83 -31.31 -21.33
N ALA A 189 7.45 -30.77 -20.16
CA ALA A 189 7.55 -31.47 -18.88
C ALA A 189 6.88 -32.85 -18.91
N GLY A 190 5.77 -32.99 -19.63
CA GLY A 190 5.08 -34.27 -19.80
C GLY A 190 5.99 -35.34 -20.43
N LEU A 191 6.65 -35.00 -21.54
CA LEU A 191 7.58 -35.91 -22.21
C LEU A 191 8.84 -36.17 -21.38
N THR A 192 9.39 -35.15 -20.72
CA THR A 192 10.63 -35.30 -19.93
C THR A 192 10.43 -36.09 -18.64
N LEU A 193 9.25 -35.97 -18.02
CA LEU A 193 8.93 -36.64 -16.75
C LEU A 193 8.15 -37.95 -16.94
N GLY A 194 7.80 -38.31 -18.19
CA GLY A 194 7.03 -39.52 -18.49
C GLY A 194 5.57 -39.45 -18.04
N LEU A 195 4.96 -38.26 -18.07
CA LEU A 195 3.55 -38.01 -17.75
C LEU A 195 2.72 -37.91 -19.04
N ASP A 196 1.39 -38.05 -18.95
CA ASP A 196 0.51 -38.06 -20.13
C ASP A 196 0.41 -36.70 -20.87
N GLY A 197 0.81 -35.61 -20.20
CA GLY A 197 0.73 -34.25 -20.73
C GLY A 197 1.67 -33.29 -19.98
N GLY A 198 1.95 -32.14 -20.59
CA GLY A 198 2.65 -31.03 -19.96
C GLY A 198 1.68 -30.00 -19.38
N VAL A 199 2.22 -28.91 -18.84
CA VAL A 199 1.45 -27.80 -18.27
C VAL A 199 1.80 -26.50 -18.98
N LEU A 200 0.77 -25.71 -19.26
CA LEU A 200 0.89 -24.39 -19.86
C LEU A 200 0.36 -23.30 -18.93
N ALA A 201 1.17 -22.28 -18.67
CA ALA A 201 0.81 -21.11 -17.89
C ALA A 201 0.42 -19.91 -18.79
N LEU A 202 -0.87 -19.59 -18.80
CA LEU A 202 -1.46 -18.49 -19.55
C LEU A 202 -1.75 -17.32 -18.62
N TYR A 203 -1.38 -16.11 -19.04
CA TYR A 203 -1.73 -14.91 -18.32
C TYR A 203 -3.23 -14.62 -18.52
N GLN A 204 -3.96 -14.39 -17.42
CA GLN A 204 -5.40 -14.11 -17.47
C GLN A 204 -5.77 -12.79 -18.18
N LYS A 205 -4.78 -12.00 -18.61
CA LYS A 205 -4.97 -10.67 -19.18
C LYS A 205 -5.23 -10.77 -20.69
N CYS A 206 -6.33 -10.18 -21.13
CA CYS A 206 -6.68 -10.14 -22.54
C CYS A 206 -5.70 -9.25 -23.33
N PRO A 207 -5.08 -9.75 -24.42
CA PRO A 207 -4.23 -8.98 -25.32
C PRO A 207 -4.91 -7.80 -26.02
N HIS A 208 -6.24 -7.69 -25.97
CA HIS A 208 -6.98 -6.57 -26.56
C HIS A 208 -6.75 -5.29 -25.74
N LEU A 209 -7.42 -5.17 -24.59
CA LEU A 209 -7.38 -3.99 -23.72
C LEU A 209 -7.11 -4.34 -22.25
N GLY A 210 -6.73 -5.58 -21.96
CA GLY A 210 -6.31 -5.99 -20.61
C GLY A 210 -7.40 -6.45 -19.66
N CYS A 211 -8.63 -6.69 -20.12
CA CYS A 211 -9.66 -7.35 -19.31
C CYS A 211 -9.23 -8.73 -18.80
N ARG A 212 -9.79 -9.18 -17.68
CA ARG A 212 -9.63 -10.57 -17.22
C ARG A 212 -10.38 -11.51 -18.16
N VAL A 213 -9.73 -12.60 -18.57
CA VAL A 213 -10.28 -13.65 -19.42
C VAL A 213 -10.67 -14.85 -18.54
N PRO A 214 -11.98 -15.14 -18.38
CA PRO A 214 -12.44 -16.37 -17.76
C PRO A 214 -12.39 -17.55 -18.75
N GLU A 215 -12.41 -18.74 -18.18
CA GLU A 215 -12.70 -20.02 -18.81
C GLU A 215 -14.19 -20.17 -19.11
N CYS A 216 -14.50 -20.95 -20.14
CA CYS A 216 -15.85 -21.38 -20.48
C CYS A 216 -15.95 -22.90 -20.37
N GLY A 217 -16.77 -23.38 -19.43
CA GLY A 217 -16.93 -24.81 -19.18
C GLY A 217 -17.61 -25.58 -20.31
N THR A 218 -18.37 -24.92 -21.18
CA THR A 218 -19.08 -25.57 -22.30
C THR A 218 -18.22 -25.65 -23.57
N SER A 219 -17.66 -24.54 -24.04
CA SER A 219 -16.79 -24.53 -25.22
C SER A 219 -15.39 -25.06 -24.93
N GLN A 220 -15.02 -25.13 -23.65
CA GLN A 220 -13.69 -25.52 -23.19
C GLN A 220 -12.59 -24.58 -23.69
N TRP A 221 -12.97 -23.32 -23.88
CA TRP A 221 -12.15 -22.21 -24.35
C TRP A 221 -12.07 -21.09 -23.29
N PHE A 222 -11.18 -20.13 -23.51
CA PHE A 222 -11.14 -18.87 -22.77
C PHE A 222 -11.88 -17.79 -23.54
N GLU A 223 -12.82 -17.11 -22.88
CA GLU A 223 -13.76 -16.22 -23.54
C GLU A 223 -13.82 -14.87 -22.81
N CYS A 224 -13.28 -13.82 -23.44
CA CYS A 224 -13.24 -12.49 -22.86
C CYS A 224 -14.60 -11.77 -23.02
N PRO A 225 -15.31 -11.47 -21.91
CA PRO A 225 -16.65 -10.91 -21.96
C PRO A 225 -16.69 -9.43 -22.40
N CYS A 226 -15.54 -8.74 -22.43
CA CYS A 226 -15.50 -7.32 -22.74
C CYS A 226 -15.87 -7.00 -24.20
N HIS A 227 -15.28 -7.73 -25.15
CA HIS A 227 -15.49 -7.51 -26.60
C HIS A 227 -15.58 -8.81 -27.41
N GLY A 228 -15.67 -9.96 -26.73
CA GLY A 228 -15.88 -11.24 -27.39
C GLY A 228 -14.63 -11.93 -27.94
N SER A 229 -13.43 -11.62 -27.43
CA SER A 229 -12.22 -12.35 -27.87
C SER A 229 -12.22 -13.77 -27.31
N GLN A 230 -11.99 -14.76 -28.17
CA GLN A 230 -12.05 -16.18 -27.85
C GLN A 230 -10.69 -16.82 -28.11
N TYR A 231 -10.27 -17.71 -27.20
CA TYR A 231 -9.02 -18.45 -27.29
C TYR A 231 -9.25 -19.91 -26.93
N ASN A 232 -8.59 -20.84 -27.61
CA ASN A 232 -8.68 -22.25 -27.22
C ASN A 232 -7.97 -22.51 -25.87
N ARG A 233 -7.98 -23.75 -25.37
CA ARG A 233 -7.33 -24.12 -24.10
C ARG A 233 -5.81 -23.88 -24.11
N GLY A 234 -5.17 -23.83 -25.28
CA GLY A 234 -3.77 -23.41 -25.45
C GLY A 234 -3.53 -21.89 -25.41
N GLY A 235 -4.58 -21.09 -25.23
CA GLY A 235 -4.52 -19.62 -25.28
C GLY A 235 -4.36 -19.05 -26.69
N GLU A 236 -4.57 -19.85 -27.74
CA GLU A 236 -4.43 -19.43 -29.13
C GLU A 236 -5.71 -18.76 -29.60
N LYS A 237 -5.59 -17.62 -30.29
CA LYS A 237 -6.75 -16.84 -30.71
C LYS A 237 -7.61 -17.62 -31.71
N ARG A 238 -8.91 -17.68 -31.44
CA ARG A 238 -9.94 -18.25 -32.32
C ARG A 238 -10.95 -17.21 -32.83
N GLY A 239 -11.21 -16.15 -32.06
CA GLY A 239 -12.20 -15.13 -32.44
C GLY A 239 -12.03 -13.78 -31.76
N GLY A 240 -12.80 -12.80 -32.23
CA GLY A 240 -12.90 -11.45 -31.67
C GLY A 240 -11.74 -10.49 -31.98
N PRO A 241 -11.73 -9.29 -31.37
CA PRO A 241 -10.86 -8.18 -31.79
C PRO A 241 -9.42 -8.23 -31.29
N ALA A 242 -9.06 -9.11 -30.35
CA ALA A 242 -7.68 -9.18 -29.86
C ALA A 242 -6.67 -9.42 -31.01
N PRO A 243 -5.50 -8.76 -31.02
CA PRO A 243 -4.58 -8.83 -32.16
C PRO A 243 -3.76 -10.14 -32.20
N ARG A 244 -3.77 -10.95 -31.13
CA ARG A 244 -2.96 -12.17 -30.96
C ARG A 244 -3.57 -13.07 -29.89
N GLY A 245 -3.00 -14.26 -29.68
CA GLY A 245 -3.33 -15.17 -28.58
C GLY A 245 -2.96 -14.62 -27.19
N MET A 246 -3.43 -15.28 -26.14
CA MET A 246 -3.16 -14.94 -24.74
C MET A 246 -1.67 -14.96 -24.45
N ASP A 247 -1.25 -14.01 -23.61
CA ASP A 247 0.12 -13.97 -23.10
C ASP A 247 0.43 -15.17 -22.24
N ARG A 248 1.70 -15.53 -22.18
CA ARG A 248 2.21 -16.67 -21.42
C ARG A 248 3.30 -16.24 -20.48
N PHE A 249 3.58 -17.08 -19.49
CA PHE A 249 4.70 -16.86 -18.58
C PHE A 249 5.84 -17.79 -18.91
N ALA A 250 7.06 -17.33 -18.65
CA ALA A 250 8.21 -18.21 -18.69
C ALA A 250 8.08 -19.29 -17.62
N MET A 251 8.47 -20.51 -17.95
CA MET A 251 8.35 -21.67 -17.07
C MET A 251 9.70 -22.38 -16.98
N SER A 252 9.93 -23.01 -15.84
CA SER A 252 11.07 -23.90 -15.62
C SER A 252 10.67 -25.08 -14.77
N ILE A 253 11.37 -26.20 -14.97
CA ILE A 253 11.14 -27.44 -14.23
C ILE A 253 12.33 -27.68 -13.31
N GLY A 254 12.05 -27.83 -12.02
CA GLY A 254 13.04 -28.22 -11.02
C GLY A 254 13.45 -29.69 -11.16
N SER A 255 14.58 -30.05 -10.57
CA SER A 255 15.07 -31.45 -10.56
C SER A 255 14.12 -32.42 -9.85
N ASP A 256 13.27 -31.91 -8.97
CA ASP A 256 12.20 -32.63 -8.26
C ASP A 256 10.91 -32.79 -9.10
N GLY A 257 10.90 -32.31 -10.35
CA GLY A 257 9.70 -32.29 -11.19
C GLY A 257 8.71 -31.18 -10.81
N SER A 258 9.13 -30.19 -10.02
CA SER A 258 8.30 -29.04 -9.67
C SER A 258 8.28 -27.99 -10.78
N LEU A 259 7.10 -27.45 -11.06
CA LEU A 259 6.91 -26.33 -11.98
C LEU A 259 7.15 -25.01 -11.25
N THR A 260 8.05 -24.19 -11.79
CA THR A 260 8.21 -22.79 -11.43
C THR A 260 7.76 -21.93 -12.59
N VAL A 261 6.93 -20.92 -12.32
CA VAL A 261 6.44 -19.97 -13.32
C VAL A 261 6.98 -18.58 -12.99
N ASP A 262 7.74 -17.99 -13.91
CA ASP A 262 8.24 -16.63 -13.79
C ASP A 262 7.23 -15.63 -14.36
N THR A 263 6.54 -14.96 -13.43
CA THR A 263 5.54 -13.94 -13.75
C THR A 263 6.14 -12.57 -14.07
N GLY A 264 7.45 -12.38 -13.86
CA GLY A 264 8.20 -11.21 -14.32
C GLY A 264 8.51 -11.26 -15.81
N THR A 265 8.58 -12.45 -16.40
CA THR A 265 8.88 -12.66 -17.82
C THR A 265 7.61 -13.04 -18.59
N ILE A 266 6.93 -12.02 -19.13
CA ILE A 266 5.74 -12.20 -19.97
C ILE A 266 6.14 -12.42 -21.42
N VAL A 267 5.79 -13.58 -21.95
CA VAL A 267 5.93 -13.93 -23.36
C VAL A 267 4.66 -13.49 -24.10
N GLN A 268 4.84 -12.74 -25.19
CA GLN A 268 3.72 -12.32 -26.01
C GLN A 268 3.04 -13.54 -26.65
N GLY A 269 1.72 -13.59 -26.55
CA GLY A 269 0.94 -14.69 -27.11
C GLY A 269 1.11 -14.84 -28.64
N PRO A 270 0.83 -16.03 -29.18
CA PRO A 270 1.15 -16.39 -30.56
C PRO A 270 0.34 -15.56 -31.57
N PRO A 271 0.84 -15.40 -32.80
CA PRO A 271 0.13 -14.66 -33.85
C PRO A 271 -1.21 -15.31 -34.22
N ILE A 272 -2.05 -14.56 -34.94
CA ILE A 272 -3.34 -15.06 -35.44
C ILE A 272 -3.09 -16.23 -36.40
N GLY A 273 -3.90 -17.29 -36.27
CA GLY A 273 -3.81 -18.49 -37.11
C GLY A 273 -2.96 -19.62 -36.51
N THR A 274 -2.29 -19.40 -35.38
CA THR A 274 -1.61 -20.49 -34.67
C THR A 274 -2.63 -21.51 -34.14
N ASN A 275 -2.39 -22.78 -34.43
CA ASN A 275 -3.20 -23.91 -33.95
C ASN A 275 -2.31 -25.14 -33.70
N THR A 276 -1.64 -25.18 -32.55
CA THR A 276 -0.75 -26.29 -32.21
C THR A 276 -1.52 -27.50 -31.70
N THR A 277 -2.57 -27.29 -30.92
CA THR A 277 -3.32 -28.39 -30.27
C THR A 277 -4.39 -28.99 -31.18
N GLY A 278 -4.84 -28.27 -32.21
CA GLY A 278 -5.97 -28.70 -33.05
C GLY A 278 -7.32 -28.67 -32.33
N GLN A 279 -7.38 -28.11 -31.12
CA GLN A 279 -8.60 -28.10 -30.31
C GLN A 279 -9.60 -27.08 -30.88
N GLU A 280 -10.75 -27.60 -31.31
CA GLU A 280 -11.94 -26.82 -31.65
C GLU A 280 -12.85 -26.64 -30.42
N ALA A 281 -13.92 -25.84 -30.54
CA ALA A 281 -14.87 -25.65 -29.45
C ALA A 281 -15.64 -26.96 -29.20
N GLU A 282 -15.61 -27.44 -27.95
CA GLU A 282 -16.25 -28.72 -27.58
C GLU A 282 -17.77 -28.57 -27.41
N GLY A 283 -18.24 -27.34 -27.20
CA GLY A 283 -19.63 -27.01 -26.96
C GLY A 283 -19.93 -25.54 -27.27
N PRO A 284 -21.14 -25.05 -26.93
CA PRO A 284 -21.50 -23.67 -27.18
C PRO A 284 -20.62 -22.70 -26.39
N ASN A 285 -20.34 -21.54 -27.00
CA ASN A 285 -19.62 -20.47 -26.32
C ASN A 285 -20.45 -19.91 -25.15
N CYS A 286 -19.79 -19.57 -24.05
CA CYS A 286 -20.41 -18.96 -22.86
C CYS A 286 -20.77 -17.49 -23.10
N ILE A 287 -19.95 -16.80 -23.90
CA ILE A 287 -20.29 -15.51 -24.47
C ILE A 287 -21.09 -15.79 -25.75
N GLY A 288 -22.27 -15.17 -25.87
CA GLY A 288 -23.01 -15.19 -27.13
C GLY A 288 -22.10 -14.79 -28.29
N GLN A 289 -22.31 -15.34 -29.49
CA GLN A 289 -21.52 -14.96 -30.66
C GLN A 289 -21.62 -13.44 -30.83
N SER A 290 -20.55 -12.71 -30.49
CA SER A 290 -20.50 -11.28 -30.76
C SER A 290 -20.34 -11.15 -32.27
N SER A 291 -21.46 -10.97 -32.96
CA SER A 291 -21.50 -10.54 -34.34
C SER A 291 -20.87 -9.14 -34.40
N HIS A 292 -19.60 -9.08 -34.75
CA HIS A 292 -18.96 -7.84 -35.22
C HIS A 292 -18.91 -7.89 -36.74
#